data_AF-A0A8H9SH36-F1
#
_entry.id   AF-A0A8H9SH36-F1
#
_cell.length_a   1.000
_cell.length_b   1.000
_cell.length_c   1.000
_cell.angle_alpha   90.00
_cell.angle_beta   90.00
_cell.angle_gamma   90.00
#
_symmetry.space_group_name_H-M   'P 1'
#
loop_
_entity.id
_entity.type
_entity.pdbx_description
1 polymer ?
#
loop_
_entity_poly.entity_id
_entity_poly.type
_entity_poly.pdbx_seq_one_letter_code
_entity_poly.pdbx_strand_id
1 'polypeptide(L)'
;MTTATKNNLASAANESEFELTVTQIPDEQRICFWPQYFGSIPQWITLEPRIFAWMDRFCDEYNSGIWSFYTLSNGGAFMAPDADVDDKWHLFNGMNGNGADMSAEAAGIAVCLIEYSHHACRTECDAMTAHYYRLRDYALQHSEAHAILRIID
;
A
#
# COMPACT_ATOMS: atom_id res chain seq x y z
N MET A 1 56.02 -28.47 11.03
CA MET A 1 55.04 -29.31 10.33
C MET A 1 53.64 -28.86 10.74
N THR A 2 52.79 -28.63 9.73
CA THR A 2 51.33 -28.48 9.74
C THR A 2 50.70 -27.29 10.46
N THR A 3 50.46 -26.26 9.64
CA THR A 3 49.35 -25.29 9.66
C THR A 3 47.97 -25.96 9.77
N ALA A 4 47.04 -25.32 10.48
CA ALA A 4 45.60 -25.46 10.25
C ALA A 4 44.89 -24.12 10.47
N THR A 5 44.75 -23.38 9.38
CA THR A 5 43.84 -22.24 9.23
C THR A 5 42.41 -22.78 9.21
N LYS A 6 41.57 -22.42 10.18
CA LYS A 6 40.11 -22.55 10.07
C LYS A 6 39.54 -21.19 9.71
N ASN A 7 39.33 -21.01 8.41
CA ASN A 7 38.42 -20.01 7.86
C ASN A 7 37.01 -20.34 8.36
N ASN A 8 36.36 -19.39 9.04
CA ASN A 8 34.91 -19.36 9.18
C ASN A 8 34.44 -18.04 8.56
N LEU A 9 34.33 -18.05 7.24
CA LEU A 9 33.57 -17.10 6.45
C LEU A 9 32.30 -17.83 6.01
N ALA A 10 31.17 -17.37 6.54
CA ALA A 10 29.78 -17.47 6.04
C ALA A 10 28.81 -17.69 7.20
N SER A 11 28.49 -16.60 7.91
CA SER A 11 27.17 -16.45 8.52
C SER A 11 26.62 -15.10 8.09
N ALA A 12 26.48 -14.94 6.77
CA ALA A 12 25.69 -13.92 6.12
C ALA A 12 24.67 -14.66 5.25
N ALA A 13 23.50 -14.95 5.84
CA ALA A 13 22.24 -15.27 5.17
C ALA A 13 21.26 -15.82 6.23
N ASN A 14 20.84 -14.96 7.15
CA ASN A 14 19.52 -15.07 7.75
C ASN A 14 19.02 -13.66 7.98
N GLU A 15 18.97 -12.88 6.89
CA GLU A 15 18.01 -11.79 6.81
C GLU A 15 16.65 -12.49 6.94
N SER A 16 15.97 -12.33 8.08
CA SER A 16 14.52 -12.28 7.99
C SER A 16 14.26 -11.07 7.08
N GLU A 17 14.01 -11.32 5.80
CA GLU A 17 13.38 -10.32 4.94
C GLU A 17 12.25 -9.71 5.76
N PHE A 18 12.37 -8.42 6.08
CA PHE A 18 11.60 -7.77 7.13
C PHE A 18 10.10 -7.94 6.86
N GLU A 19 9.45 -8.86 7.58
CA GLU A 19 8.01 -9.05 7.53
C GLU A 19 7.34 -7.76 8.01
N LEU A 20 6.63 -7.10 7.11
CA LEU A 20 5.94 -5.86 7.40
C LEU A 20 4.64 -6.16 8.13
N THR A 21 4.50 -5.58 9.32
CA THR A 21 3.28 -5.73 10.11
C THR A 21 2.35 -4.56 9.81
N VAL A 22 1.07 -4.87 9.60
CA VAL A 22 0.00 -3.90 9.45
C VAL A 22 -0.76 -3.72 10.78
N THR A 23 -1.09 -2.48 11.12
CA THR A 23 -1.89 -2.16 12.32
C THR A 23 -3.06 -1.28 11.92
N GLN A 24 -4.28 -1.72 12.22
CA GLN A 24 -5.49 -0.93 12.02
C GLN A 24 -5.56 0.20 13.06
N ILE A 25 -5.91 1.40 12.62
CA ILE A 25 -6.07 2.56 13.48
C ILE A 25 -7.48 2.53 14.10
N PRO A 26 -7.60 2.65 15.43
CA PRO A 26 -8.90 2.74 16.10
C PRO A 26 -9.71 3.95 15.62
N ASP A 27 -11.02 3.82 15.60
CA ASP A 27 -11.96 4.84 15.11
C ASP A 27 -11.76 6.22 15.75
N GLU A 28 -11.43 6.25 17.04
CA GLU A 28 -11.15 7.46 17.83
C GLU A 28 -9.96 8.27 17.29
N GLN A 29 -9.00 7.62 16.63
CA GLN A 29 -7.78 8.22 16.11
C GLN A 29 -7.85 8.55 14.62
N ARG A 30 -8.93 8.13 13.92
CA ARG A 30 -9.08 8.36 12.47
C ARG A 30 -9.01 9.83 12.09
N ILE A 31 -9.56 10.73 12.91
CA ILE A 31 -9.52 12.18 12.66
C ILE A 31 -8.09 12.75 12.61
N CYS A 32 -7.15 12.10 13.29
CA CYS A 32 -5.75 12.50 13.32
C CYS A 32 -4.90 11.85 12.23
N PHE A 33 -5.42 10.86 11.49
CA PHE A 33 -4.66 10.07 10.53
C PHE A 33 -3.93 10.94 9.49
N TRP A 34 -4.68 11.71 8.69
CA TRP A 34 -4.07 12.49 7.63
C TRP A 34 -3.12 13.58 8.14
N PRO A 35 -3.49 14.39 9.16
CA PRO A 35 -2.55 15.36 9.73
C PRO A 35 -1.28 14.71 10.29
N GLN A 36 -1.39 13.54 10.93
CA GLN A 36 -0.26 12.88 11.60
C GLN A 36 0.71 12.21 10.62
N TYR A 37 0.19 11.49 9.62
CA TYR A 37 1.03 10.69 8.72
C TYR A 37 1.34 11.40 7.40
N PHE A 38 0.46 12.30 6.94
CA PHE A 38 0.61 12.99 5.65
C PHE A 38 0.67 14.51 5.79
N GLY A 39 0.68 15.07 7.01
CA GLY A 39 0.56 16.52 7.23
C GLY A 39 1.68 17.37 6.62
N SER A 40 2.85 16.79 6.35
CA SER A 40 3.96 17.46 5.65
C SER A 40 3.83 17.44 4.12
N ILE A 41 2.88 16.69 3.57
CA ILE A 41 2.70 16.54 2.12
C ILE A 41 1.83 17.69 1.60
N PRO A 42 2.25 18.39 0.54
CA PRO A 42 1.43 19.43 -0.09
C PRO A 42 0.06 18.88 -0.49
N GLN A 43 -1.02 19.62 -0.21
CA GLN A 43 -2.40 19.23 -0.60
C GLN A 43 -2.86 17.86 -0.03
N TRP A 44 -2.31 17.42 1.12
CA TRP A 44 -2.66 16.15 1.76
C TRP A 44 -4.16 15.96 2.01
N ILE A 45 -4.91 17.05 2.26
CA ILE A 45 -6.36 17.02 2.49
C ILE A 45 -7.16 16.48 1.29
N THR A 46 -6.53 16.44 0.10
CA THR A 46 -7.16 15.93 -1.12
C THR A 46 -6.88 14.45 -1.37
N LEU A 47 -6.02 13.80 -0.58
CA LEU A 47 -5.64 12.40 -0.80
C LEU A 47 -6.85 11.48 -0.63
N GLU A 48 -7.58 11.59 0.47
CA GLU A 48 -8.77 10.76 0.74
C GLU A 48 -9.83 10.86 -0.39
N PRO A 49 -10.34 12.04 -0.77
CA PRO A 49 -11.35 12.11 -1.83
C PRO A 49 -10.81 11.64 -3.18
N ARG A 50 -9.50 11.74 -3.44
CA ARG A 50 -8.90 11.20 -4.68
C ARG A 50 -8.80 9.68 -4.66
N ILE A 51 -8.48 9.07 -3.52
CA ILE A 51 -8.47 7.62 -3.35
C ILE A 51 -9.86 7.05 -3.62
N PHE A 52 -10.92 7.68 -3.08
CA PHE A 52 -12.29 7.29 -3.39
C PHE A 52 -12.59 7.43 -4.88
N ALA A 53 -12.20 8.54 -5.51
CA ALA A 53 -12.41 8.73 -6.94
C ALA A 53 -11.66 7.70 -7.82
N TRP A 54 -10.50 7.22 -7.39
CA TRP A 54 -9.80 6.12 -8.07
C TRP A 54 -10.53 4.79 -7.89
N MET A 55 -11.07 4.51 -6.70
CA MET A 55 -11.88 3.31 -6.47
C MET A 55 -13.14 3.32 -7.34
N ASP A 56 -13.90 4.42 -7.33
CA ASP A 56 -15.11 4.61 -8.16
C ASP A 56 -14.81 4.43 -9.65
N ARG A 57 -13.59 4.77 -10.09
CA ARG A 57 -13.18 4.66 -11.49
C ARG A 57 -12.81 3.24 -11.90
N PHE A 58 -12.29 2.43 -10.99
CA PHE A 58 -11.75 1.10 -11.32
C PHE A 58 -12.67 -0.06 -10.93
N CYS A 59 -13.61 0.15 -10.00
CA CYS A 59 -14.50 -0.88 -9.52
C CYS A 59 -15.96 -0.49 -9.75
N ASP A 60 -16.61 -1.07 -10.76
CA ASP A 60 -18.02 -0.80 -11.07
C ASP A 60 -18.98 -1.33 -9.98
N GLU A 61 -18.55 -2.33 -9.22
CA GLU A 61 -19.34 -2.97 -8.16
C GLU A 61 -19.25 -2.21 -6.82
N TYR A 62 -18.35 -1.22 -6.72
CA TYR A 62 -18.15 -0.45 -5.51
C TYR A 62 -19.32 0.51 -5.27
N ASN A 63 -20.09 0.25 -4.22
CA ASN A 63 -21.31 1.00 -3.87
C ASN A 63 -21.13 1.93 -2.66
N SER A 64 -19.92 2.46 -2.45
CA SER A 64 -19.50 3.18 -1.23
C SER A 64 -19.50 2.29 0.01
N GLY A 65 -18.34 2.17 0.66
CA GLY A 65 -18.15 1.32 1.85
C GLY A 65 -17.58 2.11 3.03
N ILE A 66 -17.54 1.47 4.21
CA ILE A 66 -16.73 1.98 5.31
C ILE A 66 -15.27 1.69 4.96
N TRP A 67 -14.38 2.65 5.20
CA TRP A 67 -12.94 2.45 5.03
C TRP A 67 -12.26 2.47 6.37
N SER A 68 -11.31 1.56 6.54
CA SER A 68 -10.40 1.51 7.66
C SER A 68 -9.04 2.10 7.29
N PHE A 69 -8.35 2.65 8.28
CA PHE A 69 -7.03 3.24 8.13
C PHE A 69 -5.99 2.36 8.78
N TYR A 70 -4.83 2.27 8.16
CA TYR A 70 -3.77 1.33 8.55
C TYR A 70 -2.42 2.01 8.57
N THR A 71 -1.56 1.57 9.49
CA THR A 71 -0.14 1.90 9.53
C THR A 71 0.70 0.65 9.32
N LEU A 72 1.90 0.85 8.81
CA LEU A 72 2.89 -0.20 8.55
C LEU A 72 4.11 0.01 9.45
N SER A 73 4.76 -1.07 9.87
CA SER A 73 5.97 -1.00 10.70
C SER A 73 7.15 -0.24 10.08
N ASN A 74 7.17 -0.11 8.75
CA ASN A 74 8.15 0.72 8.01
C ASN A 74 7.81 2.22 7.97
N GLY A 75 6.76 2.66 8.68
CA GLY A 75 6.28 4.03 8.68
C GLY A 75 5.41 4.39 7.47
N GLY A 76 4.95 3.39 6.72
CA GLY A 76 3.90 3.55 5.71
C GLY A 76 2.52 3.68 6.35
N ALA A 77 1.58 4.19 5.59
CA ALA A 77 0.19 4.34 6.01
C ALA A 77 -0.71 4.27 4.77
N PHE A 78 -1.90 3.70 4.89
CA PHE A 78 -2.87 3.59 3.81
C PHE A 78 -4.30 3.45 4.34
N MET A 79 -5.27 3.39 3.44
CA MET A 79 -6.66 3.09 3.76
C MET A 79 -7.19 2.02 2.81
N ALA A 80 -8.11 1.20 3.29
CA ALA A 80 -8.80 0.21 2.48
C ALA A 80 -10.27 0.06 2.90
N PRO A 81 -11.17 -0.31 1.98
CA PRO A 81 -12.55 -0.62 2.32
C PRO A 81 -12.64 -1.84 3.24
N ASP A 82 -13.61 -1.81 4.15
CA ASP A 82 -14.02 -2.97 4.93
C ASP A 82 -14.94 -3.82 4.03
N ALA A 83 -14.59 -5.10 3.84
CA ALA A 83 -15.45 -6.08 3.19
C ALA A 83 -15.29 -7.44 3.86
N ASP A 84 -16.25 -8.33 3.63
CA ASP A 84 -16.14 -9.71 4.06
C ASP A 84 -14.97 -10.39 3.33
N VAL A 85 -14.23 -11.24 4.04
CA VAL A 85 -12.98 -11.86 3.57
C VAL A 85 -13.16 -12.66 2.27
N ASP A 86 -14.38 -13.11 1.98
CA ASP A 86 -14.71 -13.91 0.80
C ASP A 86 -15.18 -13.08 -0.41
N ASP A 87 -15.42 -11.78 -0.24
CA ASP A 87 -15.86 -10.92 -1.34
C ASP A 87 -14.68 -10.53 -2.25
N LYS A 88 -14.80 -10.91 -3.52
CA LYS A 88 -13.85 -10.51 -4.58
C LYS A 88 -14.46 -9.43 -5.45
N TRP A 89 -13.71 -8.37 -5.68
CA TRP A 89 -14.08 -7.27 -6.56
C TRP A 89 -13.26 -7.34 -7.83
N HIS A 90 -13.91 -7.07 -8.96
CA HIS A 90 -13.23 -6.91 -10.23
C HIS A 90 -12.75 -5.46 -10.40
N LEU A 91 -11.44 -5.24 -10.37
CA LEU A 91 -10.86 -3.94 -10.70
C LEU A 91 -10.40 -3.92 -12.15
N PHE A 92 -10.69 -2.83 -12.85
CA PHE A 92 -10.23 -2.58 -14.21
C PHE A 92 -9.58 -1.20 -14.32
N ASN A 93 -8.28 -1.19 -14.68
CA ASN A 93 -7.57 0.04 -14.97
C ASN A 93 -7.58 0.32 -16.48
N GLY A 94 -8.47 1.21 -16.91
CA GLY A 94 -8.56 1.62 -18.31
C GLY A 94 -7.33 2.36 -18.86
N MET A 95 -6.36 2.75 -18.02
CA MET A 95 -5.13 3.42 -18.46
C MET A 95 -4.08 2.45 -19.01
N ASN A 96 -3.99 1.24 -18.45
CA ASN A 96 -3.10 0.17 -18.93
C ASN A 96 -3.87 -0.98 -19.61
N GLY A 97 -5.20 -1.02 -19.49
CA GLY A 97 -6.06 -2.05 -20.06
C GLY A 97 -6.09 -3.36 -19.25
N ASN A 98 -5.54 -3.35 -18.02
CA ASN A 98 -5.49 -4.53 -17.17
C ASN A 98 -6.71 -4.59 -16.24
N GLY A 99 -7.20 -5.82 -16.05
CA GLY A 99 -8.17 -6.15 -15.01
C GLY A 99 -7.64 -7.27 -14.11
N ALA A 100 -8.11 -7.29 -12.86
CA ALA A 100 -7.78 -8.30 -11.86
C ALA A 100 -8.90 -8.42 -10.81
N ASP A 101 -9.19 -9.65 -10.40
CA ASP A 101 -10.06 -9.91 -9.26
C ASP A 101 -9.22 -9.91 -7.98
N MET A 102 -9.66 -9.18 -6.96
CA MET A 102 -8.95 -9.10 -5.69
C MET A 102 -9.88 -8.78 -4.52
N SER A 103 -9.41 -8.98 -3.29
CA SER A 103 -10.13 -8.53 -2.09
C SER A 103 -10.28 -7.01 -2.03
N ALA A 104 -11.20 -6.52 -1.17
CA ALA A 104 -11.32 -5.09 -0.90
C ALA A 104 -10.03 -4.48 -0.32
N GLU A 105 -9.31 -5.21 0.54
CA GLU A 105 -8.01 -4.77 1.07
C GLU A 105 -7.01 -4.53 -0.07
N ALA A 106 -6.83 -5.53 -0.93
CA ALA A 106 -5.94 -5.44 -2.08
C ALA A 106 -6.34 -4.31 -3.04
N ALA A 107 -7.65 -4.12 -3.26
CA ALA A 107 -8.17 -3.01 -4.06
C ALA A 107 -7.81 -1.65 -3.44
N GLY A 108 -7.97 -1.50 -2.12
CA GLY A 108 -7.58 -0.32 -1.36
C GLY A 108 -6.09 0.00 -1.47
N ILE A 109 -5.23 -1.02 -1.34
CA ILE A 109 -3.78 -0.89 -1.54
C ILE A 109 -3.46 -0.41 -2.96
N ALA A 110 -4.09 -1.00 -3.98
CA ALA A 110 -3.85 -0.64 -5.38
C ALA A 110 -4.20 0.82 -5.68
N VAL A 111 -5.38 1.30 -5.25
CA VAL A 111 -5.78 2.69 -5.48
C VAL A 111 -4.96 3.69 -4.67
N CYS A 112 -4.52 3.32 -3.45
CA CYS A 112 -3.59 4.13 -2.67
C CYS A 112 -2.25 4.25 -3.40
N LEU A 113 -1.69 3.17 -3.96
CA LEU A 113 -0.45 3.21 -4.72
C LEU A 113 -0.55 4.11 -5.96
N ILE A 114 -1.66 4.05 -6.68
CA ILE A 114 -1.92 4.91 -7.85
C ILE A 114 -1.99 6.37 -7.43
N GLU A 115 -2.76 6.68 -6.38
CA GLU A 115 -2.86 8.06 -5.90
C GLU A 115 -1.50 8.56 -5.38
N TYR A 116 -0.74 7.73 -4.67
CA TYR A 116 0.54 8.15 -4.10
C TYR A 116 1.57 8.47 -5.17
N SER A 117 1.63 7.64 -6.22
CA SER A 117 2.45 7.90 -7.40
C SER A 117 2.01 9.17 -8.13
N HIS A 118 0.71 9.30 -8.43
CA HIS A 118 0.16 10.46 -9.13
C HIS A 118 0.38 11.76 -8.35
N HIS A 119 0.16 11.75 -7.03
CA HIS A 119 0.33 12.92 -6.16
C HIS A 119 1.80 13.29 -5.99
N ALA A 120 2.70 12.31 -5.88
CA ALA A 120 4.14 12.55 -5.86
C ALA A 120 4.61 13.24 -7.14
N CYS A 121 4.21 12.76 -8.32
CA CYS A 121 4.53 13.40 -9.60
C CYS A 121 3.94 14.81 -9.73
N ARG A 122 2.69 15.01 -9.28
CA ARG A 122 2.00 16.30 -9.34
C ARG A 122 2.62 17.36 -8.44
N THR A 123 3.13 16.96 -7.28
CA THR A 123 3.63 17.87 -6.24
C THR A 123 5.15 17.92 -6.14
N GLU A 124 5.86 17.05 -6.88
CA GLU A 124 7.32 16.87 -6.80
C GLU A 124 7.79 16.66 -5.34
N CYS A 125 7.01 15.90 -4.56
CA CYS A 125 7.22 15.74 -3.12
C CYS A 125 7.88 14.40 -2.79
N ASP A 126 9.16 14.44 -2.39
CA ASP A 126 9.91 13.25 -1.97
C ASP A 126 9.28 12.51 -0.78
N ALA A 127 8.63 13.23 0.13
CA ALA A 127 7.90 12.60 1.23
C ALA A 127 6.75 11.72 0.71
N MET A 128 6.01 12.18 -0.31
CA MET A 128 4.97 11.38 -0.95
C MET A 128 5.55 10.18 -1.69
N THR A 129 6.68 10.37 -2.38
CA THR A 129 7.44 9.28 -3.01
C THR A 129 7.85 8.21 -1.99
N ALA A 130 8.27 8.61 -0.79
CA ALA A 130 8.59 7.67 0.29
C ALA A 130 7.35 6.88 0.76
N HIS A 131 6.18 7.53 0.87
CA HIS A 131 4.93 6.83 1.19
C HIS A 131 4.56 5.78 0.13
N TYR A 132 4.75 6.11 -1.16
CA TYR A 132 4.56 5.15 -2.24
C TYR A 132 5.44 3.91 -2.06
N TYR A 133 6.75 4.08 -1.86
CA TYR A 133 7.66 2.94 -1.71
C TYR A 133 7.37 2.10 -0.45
N ARG A 134 7.07 2.74 0.69
CA ARG A 134 6.72 2.01 1.92
C ARG A 134 5.47 1.16 1.75
N LEU A 135 4.46 1.66 1.05
CA LEU A 135 3.25 0.89 0.75
C LEU A 135 3.51 -0.19 -0.31
N ARG A 136 4.36 0.09 -1.30
CA ARG A 136 4.74 -0.88 -2.34
C ARG A 136 5.49 -2.07 -1.74
N ASP A 137 6.36 -1.85 -0.75
CA ASP A 137 7.05 -2.93 -0.05
C ASP A 137 6.05 -3.86 0.66
N TYR A 138 4.98 -3.31 1.25
CA TYR A 138 3.90 -4.12 1.84
C TYR A 138 3.10 -4.85 0.76
N ALA A 139 2.75 -4.17 -0.34
CA ALA A 139 2.03 -4.79 -1.45
C ALA A 139 2.80 -5.97 -2.07
N LEU A 140 4.14 -5.93 -2.10
CA LEU A 140 4.98 -7.02 -2.57
C LEU A 140 4.96 -8.25 -1.65
N GLN A 141 4.68 -8.06 -0.36
CA GLN A 141 4.55 -9.14 0.62
C GLN A 141 3.10 -9.65 0.76
N HIS A 142 2.13 -8.96 0.18
CA HIS A 142 0.71 -9.31 0.25
C HIS A 142 0.41 -10.61 -0.52
N SER A 143 -0.52 -11.42 -0.01
CA SER A 143 -0.93 -12.69 -0.66
C SER A 143 -1.46 -12.49 -2.10
N GLU A 144 -2.04 -11.32 -2.35
CA GLU A 144 -2.57 -10.90 -3.66
C GLU A 144 -1.64 -9.94 -4.43
N ALA A 145 -0.34 -9.92 -4.13
CA ALA A 145 0.64 -9.04 -4.76
C ALA A 145 0.54 -9.01 -6.30
N HIS A 146 0.35 -10.16 -6.94
CA HIS A 146 0.23 -10.24 -8.39
C HIS A 146 -0.97 -9.44 -8.93
N ALA A 147 -2.13 -9.49 -8.25
CA ALA A 147 -3.32 -8.77 -8.66
C ALA A 147 -3.15 -7.26 -8.47
N ILE A 148 -2.58 -6.84 -7.33
CA ILE A 148 -2.26 -5.44 -7.03
C ILE A 148 -1.31 -4.86 -8.08
N LEU A 149 -0.16 -5.52 -8.31
CA LEU A 149 0.85 -5.07 -9.26
C LEU A 149 0.32 -5.00 -10.69
N ARG A 150 -0.54 -5.95 -11.08
CA ARG A 150 -1.17 -5.96 -12.41
C ARG A 150 -2.04 -4.74 -12.66
N ILE A 151 -2.74 -4.24 -11.65
CA ILE A 151 -3.58 -3.03 -11.77
C ILE A 151 -2.75 -1.77 -11.87
N ILE A 152 -1.61 -1.71 -11.16
CA ILE A 152 -0.78 -0.50 -11.07
C ILE A 152 0.37 -0.40 -12.08
N ASP A 153 0.51 -1.39 -12.97
CA ASP A 153 1.52 -1.45 -14.05
C ASP A 153 1.40 -0.25 -15.03
#